data_AF-A0A939FY11-F1
#
_entry.id   AF-A0A939FY11-F1
#
_cell.length_a   1.000
_cell.length_b   1.000
_cell.length_c   1.000
_cell.angle_alpha   90.00
_cell.angle_beta   90.00
_cell.angle_gamma   90.00
#
_symmetry.space_group_name_H-M   'P 1'
#
loop_
_entity.id
_entity.type
_entity.pdbx_description
1 polymer ?
#
loop_
_entity_poly.entity_id
_entity_poly.type
_entity_poly.pdbx_seq_one_letter_code
_entity_poly.pdbx_strand_id
1 'polypeptide(L)' 'MSLNTHITTLQQRHTALDQEITAAMVSKPAMSDAEIKEMKRRKLRLKEEIERLQRSGH' A
#
# COMPACT_ATOMS: atom_id res chain seq x y z
N MET A 1 20.24 9.77 7.90
CA MET A 1 18.83 9.53 7.52
C MET A 1 18.74 8.10 7.05
N SER A 2 18.25 7.21 7.92
CA SER A 2 18.44 5.76 7.78
C SER A 2 17.39 5.14 6.85
N LEU A 3 17.76 4.09 6.11
CA LEU A 3 16.86 3.25 5.29
C LEU A 3 15.58 2.85 6.04
N ASN A 4 15.68 2.65 7.37
CA ASN A 4 14.56 2.41 8.28
C ASN A 4 13.46 3.48 8.19
N THR A 5 13.80 4.77 8.13
CA THR A 5 12.79 5.84 8.04
C THR A 5 11.99 5.76 6.73
N HIS A 6 12.64 5.36 5.64
CA HIS A 6 12.00 5.22 4.33
C HIS A 6 11.05 4.02 4.32
N ILE A 7 11.47 2.89 4.88
CA ILE A 7 10.64 1.68 5.05
C ILE A 7 9.42 1.97 5.94
N THR A 8 9.60 2.65 7.09
CA THR A 8 8.50 3.03 7.98
C THR A 8 7.49 3.95 7.30
N THR A 9 7.94 4.86 6.44
CA THR A 9 7.05 5.75 5.67
C THR A 9 6.26 4.96 4.63
N LEU A 10 6.91 4.04 3.92
CA LEU A 10 6.25 3.17 2.94
C LEU A 10 5.26 2.21 3.59
N GLN A 11 5.58 1.65 4.76
CA GLN A 11 4.66 0.82 5.54
C GLN A 11 3.42 1.61 5.97
N GLN A 12 3.58 2.84 6.45
CA GLN A 12 2.44 3.71 6.78
C GLN A 12 1.55 3.98 5.57
N ARG A 13 2.14 4.28 4.39
CA ARG A 13 1.39 4.44 3.14
C ARG A 13 0.66 3.16 2.74
N HIS A 14 1.30 2.00 2.88
CA HIS A 14 0.69 0.71 2.59
C HIS A 14 -0.51 0.43 3.50
N THR A 15 -0.39 0.72 4.80
CA THR A 15 -1.50 0.58 5.76
C THR A 15 -2.64 1.53 5.48
N ALA A 16 -2.35 2.80 5.18
CA ALA A 16 -3.38 3.78 4.80
C ALA A 16 -4.16 3.31 3.55
N LEU A 17 -3.44 2.84 2.54
CA LEU A 17 -4.05 2.34 1.31
C LEU A 17 -4.90 1.07 1.55
N ASP A 18 -4.49 0.20 2.47
CA ASP A 18 -5.28 -0.98 2.86
C ASP A 18 -6.58 -0.59 3.57
N GLN A 19 -6.53 0.42 4.43
CA GLN A 19 -7.71 0.98 5.08
C GLN A 19 -8.65 1.64 4.07
N GLU A 20 -8.12 2.39 3.10
CA GLU A 20 -8.90 2.97 2.00
C GLU A 20 -9.58 1.88 1.17
N ILE A 21 -8.86 0.81 0.80
CA ILE A 21 -9.44 -0.35 0.09
C ILE A 21 -10.54 -1.02 0.91
N THR A 22 -10.34 -1.16 2.21
CA THR A 22 -11.32 -1.79 3.10
C THR A 22 -12.57 -0.91 3.22
N ALA A 23 -12.41 0.39 3.45
CA ALA A 23 -13.50 1.36 3.48
C ALA A 23 -14.26 1.40 2.14
N ALA A 24 -13.53 1.37 1.02
CA ALA A 24 -14.06 1.27 -0.33
C ALA A 24 -14.92 0.01 -0.55
N MET A 25 -14.42 -1.15 -0.11
CA MET A 25 -15.12 -2.43 -0.22
C MET A 25 -16.38 -2.50 0.63
N VAL A 26 -16.37 -1.84 1.81
CA VAL A 26 -17.52 -1.77 2.72
C VAL A 26 -18.58 -0.80 2.18
N SER A 27 -18.16 0.33 1.58
CA SER A 27 -19.04 1.36 0.99
C SER A 27 -19.58 0.99 -0.40
N LYS A 28 -19.94 -0.28 -0.59
CA LYS A 28 -20.12 -1.03 -1.85
C LYS A 28 -21.00 -0.44 -2.98
N PRO A 29 -21.94 0.52 -2.79
CA PRO A 29 -22.58 1.18 -3.94
C PRO A 29 -21.79 2.39 -4.51
N ALA A 30 -20.80 2.94 -3.80
CA ALA A 30 -20.09 4.15 -4.22
C ALA A 30 -18.77 3.90 -4.97
N MET A 31 -18.17 2.71 -4.83
CA MET A 31 -16.85 2.42 -5.39
C MET A 31 -16.87 1.24 -6.35
N SER A 32 -16.39 1.49 -7.57
CA SER A 32 -16.38 0.51 -8.65
C SER A 32 -15.28 -0.54 -8.44
N ASP A 33 -15.51 -1.78 -8.93
CA ASP A 33 -14.51 -2.86 -8.87
C ASP A 33 -13.17 -2.45 -9.51
N ALA A 34 -13.21 -1.60 -10.55
CA ALA A 34 -12.03 -1.04 -11.19
C ALA A 34 -11.14 -0.22 -10.24
N GLU A 35 -11.74 0.64 -9.40
CA GLU A 35 -11.02 1.45 -8.41
C GLU A 35 -10.35 0.57 -7.35
N ILE A 36 -11.08 -0.43 -6.84
CA ILE A 36 -10.56 -1.40 -5.88
C ILE A 36 -9.40 -2.19 -6.49
N LYS A 37 -9.50 -2.55 -7.76
CA LYS A 37 -8.46 -3.27 -8.51
C LYS A 37 -7.21 -2.42 -8.70
N GLU A 38 -7.36 -1.12 -8.99
CA GLU A 38 -6.23 -0.20 -9.07
C GLU A 38 -5.58 0.00 -7.71
N MET A 39 -6.35 0.21 -6.65
CA MET A 39 -5.81 0.35 -5.29
C MET A 39 -5.06 -0.91 -4.84
N LYS A 40 -5.58 -2.12 -5.13
CA LYS A 40 -4.86 -3.38 -4.87
C LYS A 40 -3.55 -3.47 -5.64
N ARG A 41 -3.48 -2.99 -6.89
CA ARG A 41 -2.21 -2.91 -7.64
C ARG A 41 -1.22 -1.94 -7.00
N ARG A 42 -1.68 -0.76 -6.57
CA ARG A 42 -0.84 0.21 -5.86
C ARG A 42 -0.31 -0.37 -4.54
N LYS A 43 -1.15 -1.12 -3.81
CA LYS A 43 -0.76 -1.84 -2.59
C LYS A 43 0.33 -2.88 -2.87
N LEU A 44 0.19 -3.65 -3.94
CA LEU A 44 1.20 -4.63 -4.35
C LEU A 44 2.54 -3.95 -4.68
N ARG A 45 2.53 -2.85 -5.44
CA ARG A 45 3.73 -2.07 -5.78
C ARG A 45 4.45 -1.54 -4.53
N LEU A 46 3.70 -1.01 -3.57
CA LEU A 46 4.27 -0.53 -2.30
C LEU A 46 4.93 -1.67 -1.53
N LYS A 47 4.28 -2.85 -1.47
CA LYS A 47 4.87 -4.04 -0.86
C LYS A 47 6.17 -4.46 -1.55
N GLU A 48 6.19 -4.51 -2.88
CA GLU A 48 7.39 -4.84 -3.65
C GLU A 48 8.52 -3.83 -3.42
N GLU A 49 8.20 -2.55 -3.30
CA GLU A 49 9.18 -1.51 -3.00
C GLU A 49 9.74 -1.63 -1.58
N ILE A 50 8.89 -1.89 -0.59
CA ILE A 50 9.30 -2.18 0.79
C ILE A 50 10.23 -3.39 0.81
N GLU A 51 9.83 -4.49 0.17
CA GLU A 51 10.63 -5.71 0.10
C GLU A 51 11.98 -5.48 -0.62
N ARG A 52 11.98 -4.70 -1.71
CA ARG A 52 13.21 -4.32 -2.42
C ARG A 52 14.13 -3.53 -1.51
N LEU A 53 13.61 -2.55 -0.78
CA LEU A 53 14.39 -1.72 0.15
C LEU A 53 14.88 -2.51 1.36
N GLN A 54 14.07 -3.42 1.90
CA GLN A 54 14.47 -4.32 2.97
C GLN A 54 15.60 -5.26 2.53
N ARG A 55 15.54 -5.79 1.30
CA ARG A 55 16.61 -6.62 0.71
C ARG A 55 17.88 -5.82 0.40
N SER A 56 17.75 -4.54 0.04
CA SER A 56 18.89 -3.67 -0.32
C SER A 56 19.64 -3.14 0.91
N GLY A 57 19.04 -3.21 2.10
CA GLY A 57 19.61 -2.72 3.35
C GLY A 57 20.29 -3.79 4.20
N HIS A 58 20.57 -4.98 3.63
CA HIS A 58 21.26 -6.10 4.27
C HIS A 58 22.62 -6.35 3.62
#